data_AF-A0A358XK10-F1
#
_entry.id   AF-A0A358XK10-F1
#
_cell.length_a   1.000
_cell.length_b   1.000
_cell.length_c   1.000
_cell.angle_alpha   90.00
_cell.angle_beta   90.00
_cell.angle_gamma   90.00
#
_symmetry.space_group_name_H-M   'P 1'
#
loop_
_entity.id
_entity.type
_entity.pdbx_description
1 polymer ?
#
loop_
_entity_poly.entity_id
_entity_poly.type
_entity_poly.pdbx_seq_one_letter_code
_entity_poly.pdbx_strand_id
1 'polypeptide(L)'
;MRKEQDKEQQVRSLFGRFKGELRDPAYINVDFLVLLVDIIRPKHVHVLYQVDIQFLLDYLNAAPKELEGFQLYLKRILAEKDIDQLISDTGIISYADFFYELKKRITERYLPFQPPKSTLQYLLNQVFYRPGDADWVAAIPQHQFDELFRVSQFETIYDDKTGFGMTEILYGLELLVQRITGRAMETDVNKMVPEFQNFDSPFIAIMREFTELNDRILQSEYKFISSDDLSYKQILVLHKQCESYIETALDNSHRFGISIKVNQSLLRMRQQLERIREILSFLVIDHADEKRQKTIALGTTLIGYNSRKSNIRKLVGQSTQLLAYEI
;
A
#
# COMPACT_ATOMS: atom_id res chain seq x y z
N MET A 1 3.48 -24.56 22.96
CA MET A 1 3.16 -26.01 22.94
C MET A 1 1.68 -26.33 22.71
N ARG A 2 0.74 -26.29 23.69
CA ARG A 2 -0.65 -26.76 23.46
C ARG A 2 -1.47 -25.94 22.44
N LYS A 3 -1.24 -24.62 22.35
CA LYS A 3 -1.87 -23.74 21.35
C LYS A 3 -1.25 -23.87 19.94
N GLU A 4 0.05 -24.15 19.84
CA GLU A 4 0.73 -24.37 18.55
C GLU A 4 0.36 -25.72 17.95
N GLN A 5 0.27 -26.76 18.78
CA GLN A 5 -0.21 -28.09 18.36
C GLN A 5 -1.65 -28.03 17.80
N ASP A 6 -2.50 -27.19 18.39
CA ASP A 6 -3.86 -26.94 17.89
C ASP A 6 -3.84 -26.22 16.52
N LYS A 7 -2.98 -25.20 16.33
CA LYS A 7 -2.84 -24.50 15.04
C LYS A 7 -2.30 -25.41 13.93
N GLU A 8 -1.29 -26.23 14.22
CA GLU A 8 -0.73 -27.17 13.24
C GLU A 8 -1.79 -28.18 12.79
N GLN A 9 -2.61 -28.70 13.71
CA GLN A 9 -3.73 -29.59 13.39
C GLN A 9 -4.79 -28.89 12.53
N GLN A 10 -5.10 -27.62 12.81
CA GLN A 10 -6.01 -26.81 12.00
C GLN A 10 -5.47 -26.61 10.57
N VAL A 11 -4.18 -26.31 10.42
CA VAL A 11 -3.53 -26.20 9.10
C VAL A 11 -3.61 -27.53 8.35
N ARG A 12 -3.23 -28.64 8.99
CA ARG A 12 -3.33 -30.00 8.41
C ARG A 12 -4.74 -30.30 7.92
N SER A 13 -5.75 -29.99 8.75
CA SER A 13 -7.16 -30.20 8.39
C SER A 13 -7.59 -29.30 7.22
N LEU A 14 -7.13 -28.05 7.17
CA LEU A 14 -7.47 -27.10 6.12
C LEU A 14 -6.90 -27.54 4.77
N PHE A 15 -5.61 -27.89 4.72
CA PHE A 15 -4.97 -28.39 3.50
C PHE A 15 -5.59 -29.73 3.04
N GLY A 16 -5.94 -30.61 3.98
CA GLY A 16 -6.68 -31.83 3.66
C GLY A 16 -8.03 -31.56 3.02
N ARG A 17 -8.77 -30.57 3.54
CA ARG A 17 -10.08 -30.15 3.01
C ARG A 17 -9.99 -29.56 1.60
N PHE A 18 -8.98 -28.73 1.32
CA PHE A 18 -8.82 -28.03 0.04
C PHE A 18 -7.87 -28.73 -0.94
N LYS A 19 -7.49 -29.98 -0.67
CA LYS A 19 -6.45 -30.69 -1.42
C LYS A 19 -6.76 -30.81 -2.92
N GLY A 20 -8.03 -31.01 -3.27
CA GLY A 20 -8.48 -31.07 -4.66
C GLY A 20 -8.43 -29.69 -5.31
N GLU A 21 -9.02 -28.69 -4.65
CA GLU A 21 -9.13 -27.33 -5.13
C GLU A 21 -7.76 -26.66 -5.36
N LEU A 22 -6.80 -26.83 -4.45
CA LEU A 22 -5.47 -26.23 -4.61
C LEU A 22 -4.73 -26.75 -5.86
N ARG A 23 -5.07 -27.96 -6.31
CA ARG A 23 -4.49 -28.58 -7.52
C ARG A 23 -5.31 -28.31 -8.77
N ASP A 24 -6.56 -27.91 -8.63
CA ASP A 24 -7.44 -27.58 -9.72
C ASP A 24 -7.03 -26.22 -10.35
N PRO A 25 -6.62 -26.18 -11.62
CA PRO A 25 -6.29 -24.94 -12.31
C PRO A 25 -7.47 -23.96 -12.39
N ALA A 26 -8.72 -24.44 -12.32
CA ALA A 26 -9.92 -23.60 -12.34
C ALA A 26 -10.23 -22.95 -10.98
N TYR A 27 -9.60 -23.42 -9.89
CA TYR A 27 -9.83 -22.86 -8.56
C TYR A 27 -9.09 -21.53 -8.38
N ILE A 28 -9.87 -20.45 -8.33
CA ILE A 28 -9.42 -19.07 -8.15
C ILE A 28 -10.08 -18.37 -6.95
N ASN A 29 -10.83 -19.10 -6.12
CA ASN A 29 -11.48 -18.53 -4.94
C ASN A 29 -10.46 -18.28 -3.83
N VAL A 30 -10.74 -17.28 -2.98
CA VAL A 30 -9.86 -16.86 -1.89
C VAL A 30 -10.17 -17.55 -0.56
N ASP A 31 -11.20 -18.40 -0.50
CA ASP A 31 -11.69 -19.01 0.76
C ASP A 31 -10.59 -19.74 1.53
N PHE A 32 -9.72 -20.45 0.82
CA PHE A 32 -8.57 -21.11 1.42
C PHE A 32 -7.64 -20.12 2.14
N LEU A 33 -7.27 -19.02 1.48
CA LEU A 33 -6.42 -17.99 2.10
C LEU A 33 -7.11 -17.32 3.29
N VAL A 34 -8.41 -17.03 3.17
CA VAL A 34 -9.18 -16.44 4.27
C VAL A 34 -9.09 -17.34 5.50
N LEU A 35 -9.37 -18.63 5.35
CA LEU A 35 -9.30 -19.59 6.45
C LEU A 35 -7.88 -19.80 6.98
N LEU A 36 -6.87 -19.79 6.11
CA LEU A 36 -5.46 -19.91 6.53
C LEU A 36 -5.03 -18.71 7.36
N VAL A 37 -5.35 -17.49 6.91
CA VAL A 37 -5.06 -16.26 7.64
C VAL A 37 -5.86 -16.17 8.93
N ASP A 38 -7.10 -16.67 8.97
CA ASP A 38 -7.90 -16.79 10.20
C ASP A 38 -7.21 -17.66 11.28
N ILE A 39 -6.52 -18.74 10.89
CA ILE A 39 -5.75 -19.60 11.82
C ILE A 39 -4.53 -18.84 12.40
N ILE A 40 -3.86 -18.05 11.55
CA ILE A 40 -2.69 -17.26 11.96
C ILE A 40 -3.10 -16.11 12.87
N ARG A 41 -4.18 -15.41 12.49
CA ARG A 41 -4.65 -14.17 13.12
C ARG A 41 -4.78 -14.32 14.65
N PRO A 42 -4.10 -13.47 15.44
CA PRO A 42 -4.25 -13.50 16.88
C PRO A 42 -5.66 -13.04 17.30
N LYS A 43 -6.23 -13.72 18.31
CA LYS A 43 -7.53 -13.33 18.89
C LYS A 43 -7.46 -12.02 19.67
N HIS A 44 -6.28 -11.70 20.23
CA HIS A 44 -6.01 -10.47 20.96
C HIS A 44 -4.64 -9.93 20.52
N VAL A 45 -4.60 -8.67 20.07
CA VAL A 45 -3.37 -7.96 19.72
C VAL A 45 -2.96 -7.14 20.94
N HIS A 46 -1.83 -7.47 21.55
CA HIS A 46 -1.20 -6.68 22.61
C HIS A 46 0.14 -6.11 22.10
N VAL A 47 0.55 -4.96 22.63
CA VAL A 47 1.67 -4.14 22.16
C VAL A 47 3.03 -4.87 22.08
N LEU A 48 3.18 -6.01 22.75
CA LEU A 48 4.42 -6.81 22.79
C LEU A 48 4.29 -8.20 22.16
N TYR A 49 3.22 -8.46 21.40
CA TYR A 49 2.93 -9.79 20.87
C TYR A 49 3.60 -10.00 19.51
N GLN A 50 4.61 -10.88 19.45
CA GLN A 50 5.11 -11.41 18.18
C GLN A 50 4.14 -12.49 17.67
N VAL A 51 3.82 -12.42 16.37
CA VAL A 51 3.05 -13.49 15.72
C VAL A 51 4.03 -14.49 15.13
N ASP A 52 4.02 -15.70 15.67
CA ASP A 52 4.79 -16.81 15.15
C ASP A 52 4.00 -17.59 14.09
N ILE A 53 4.63 -17.81 12.93
CA ILE A 53 4.12 -18.64 11.83
C ILE A 53 4.97 -19.90 11.60
N GLN A 54 5.93 -20.22 12.48
CA GLN A 54 6.81 -21.38 12.32
C GLN A 54 6.04 -22.69 12.14
N PHE A 55 4.92 -22.87 12.86
CA PHE A 55 4.05 -24.04 12.72
C PHE A 55 3.55 -24.27 11.28
N LEU A 56 3.31 -23.19 10.52
CA LEU A 56 2.90 -23.27 9.11
C LEU A 56 4.09 -23.64 8.23
N LEU A 57 5.25 -23.02 8.47
CA LEU A 57 6.48 -23.29 7.72
C LEU A 57 6.91 -24.76 7.89
N ASP A 58 6.91 -25.26 9.13
CA ASP A 58 7.22 -26.64 9.46
C ASP A 58 6.26 -27.62 8.75
N TYR A 59 4.96 -27.31 8.74
CA TYR A 59 3.97 -28.10 8.01
C TYR A 59 4.24 -28.13 6.50
N LEU A 60 4.46 -26.96 5.88
CA LEU A 60 4.72 -26.84 4.45
C LEU A 60 5.99 -27.61 4.04
N ASN A 61 7.06 -27.49 4.83
CA ASN A 61 8.32 -28.20 4.61
C ASN A 61 8.15 -29.73 4.76
N ALA A 62 7.29 -30.18 5.67
CA ALA A 62 7.01 -31.60 5.89
C ALA A 62 6.03 -32.22 4.87
N ALA A 63 5.32 -31.40 4.08
CA ALA A 63 4.27 -31.85 3.17
C ALA A 63 4.48 -31.34 1.72
N PRO A 64 5.46 -31.89 0.96
CA PRO A 64 5.84 -31.36 -0.36
C PRO A 64 4.70 -31.33 -1.39
N LYS A 65 3.80 -32.32 -1.34
CA LYS A 65 2.65 -32.45 -2.24
C LYS A 65 1.58 -31.38 -2.00
N GLU A 66 1.43 -30.97 -0.76
CA GLU A 66 0.53 -29.92 -0.32
C GLU A 66 1.16 -28.54 -0.58
N LEU A 67 2.47 -28.40 -0.35
CA LEU A 67 3.25 -27.22 -0.70
C LEU A 67 3.18 -26.91 -2.20
N GLU A 68 3.36 -27.89 -3.07
CA GLU A 68 3.23 -27.72 -4.53
C GLU A 68 1.84 -27.18 -4.91
N GLY A 69 0.77 -27.74 -4.33
CA GLY A 69 -0.58 -27.25 -4.55
C GLY A 69 -0.77 -25.80 -4.09
N PHE A 70 -0.19 -25.45 -2.93
CA PHE A 70 -0.22 -24.09 -2.40
C PHE A 70 0.54 -23.09 -3.29
N GLN A 71 1.74 -23.44 -3.75
CA GLN A 71 2.53 -22.62 -4.68
C GLN A 71 1.76 -22.34 -5.98
N LEU A 72 1.20 -23.39 -6.60
CA LEU A 72 0.42 -23.27 -7.82
C LEU A 72 -0.82 -22.39 -7.60
N TYR A 73 -1.50 -22.57 -6.46
CA TYR A 73 -2.66 -21.77 -6.10
C TYR A 73 -2.30 -20.29 -5.91
N LEU A 74 -1.26 -20.00 -5.12
CA LEU A 74 -0.77 -18.64 -4.89
C LEU A 74 -0.42 -17.93 -6.20
N LYS A 75 0.28 -18.62 -7.11
CA LYS A 75 0.59 -18.09 -8.44
C LYS A 75 -0.67 -17.72 -9.21
N ARG A 76 -1.73 -18.54 -9.18
CA ARG A 76 -3.00 -18.25 -9.87
C ARG A 76 -3.72 -17.05 -9.28
N ILE A 77 -3.82 -16.95 -7.96
CA ILE A 77 -4.60 -15.88 -7.31
C ILE A 77 -3.89 -14.53 -7.29
N LEU A 78 -2.56 -14.50 -7.39
CA LEU A 78 -1.76 -13.27 -7.43
C LEU A 78 -1.43 -12.82 -8.85
N ALA A 79 -1.63 -13.67 -9.86
CA ALA A 79 -1.38 -13.33 -11.25
C ALA A 79 -2.21 -12.10 -11.68
N GLU A 80 -1.52 -11.14 -12.31
CA GLU A 80 -2.08 -9.97 -12.99
C GLU A 80 -3.13 -9.23 -12.12
N LYS A 81 -2.78 -9.00 -10.85
CA LYS A 81 -3.63 -8.23 -9.93
C LYS A 81 -3.30 -6.75 -9.96
N ASP A 82 -4.27 -5.93 -10.34
CA ASP A 82 -4.12 -4.47 -10.36
C ASP A 82 -3.75 -3.95 -8.96
N ILE A 83 -2.71 -3.10 -8.87
CA ILE A 83 -2.14 -2.55 -7.62
C ILE A 83 -2.33 -1.03 -7.55
N ASP A 84 -2.50 -0.38 -8.71
CA ASP A 84 -2.59 1.07 -8.86
C ASP A 84 -3.54 1.77 -7.86
N GLN A 85 -4.74 1.22 -7.64
CA GLN A 85 -5.76 1.80 -6.73
C GLN A 85 -5.40 1.62 -5.25
N LEU A 86 -4.64 0.58 -4.89
CA LEU A 86 -4.10 0.45 -3.53
C LEU A 86 -3.09 1.55 -3.23
N ILE A 87 -2.31 1.94 -4.24
CA ILE A 87 -1.31 3.00 -4.12
C ILE A 87 -1.97 4.38 -4.15
N SER A 88 -2.83 4.63 -5.15
CA SER A 88 -3.29 5.98 -5.52
C SER A 88 -4.57 6.46 -4.82
N ASP A 89 -5.40 5.54 -4.32
CA ASP A 89 -6.72 5.87 -3.76
C ASP A 89 -6.93 5.33 -2.34
N THR A 90 -6.41 4.13 -2.03
CA THR A 90 -6.76 3.43 -0.79
C THR A 90 -6.27 4.16 0.47
N GLY A 91 -7.25 4.57 1.29
CA GLY A 91 -7.03 5.26 2.57
C GLY A 91 -6.72 6.75 2.44
N ILE A 92 -6.76 7.31 1.23
CA ILE A 92 -6.55 8.73 0.95
C ILE A 92 -7.89 9.48 1.02
N ILE A 93 -7.85 10.71 1.52
CA ILE A 93 -9.00 11.63 1.54
C ILE A 93 -9.60 11.79 0.14
N SER A 94 -10.92 11.66 0.01
CA SER A 94 -11.60 11.75 -1.28
C SER A 94 -11.82 13.21 -1.72
N TYR A 95 -12.24 13.44 -2.97
CA TYR A 95 -12.60 14.78 -3.48
C TYR A 95 -13.91 15.34 -2.90
N ALA A 96 -14.71 14.51 -2.23
CA ALA A 96 -15.98 14.93 -1.66
C ALA A 96 -15.77 15.72 -0.36
N ASP A 97 -16.74 16.55 -0.01
CA ASP A 97 -16.71 17.35 1.21
C ASP A 97 -16.40 16.47 2.44
N PHE A 98 -15.57 16.96 3.36
CA PHE A 98 -15.19 16.24 4.59
C PHE A 98 -16.35 15.55 5.31
N PHE A 99 -17.51 16.19 5.42
CA PHE A 99 -18.69 15.59 6.04
C PHE A 99 -19.26 14.40 5.25
N TYR A 100 -19.22 14.48 3.91
CA TYR A 100 -19.54 13.35 3.06
C TYR A 100 -18.53 12.22 3.24
N GLU A 101 -17.23 12.54 3.32
CA GLU A 101 -16.20 11.52 3.55
C GLU A 101 -16.36 10.83 4.91
N LEU A 102 -16.62 11.60 5.96
CA LEU A 102 -16.88 11.06 7.30
C LEU A 102 -18.07 10.10 7.26
N LYS A 103 -19.18 10.51 6.63
CA LYS A 103 -20.36 9.66 6.43
C LYS A 103 -20.02 8.41 5.61
N LYS A 104 -19.27 8.55 4.52
CA LYS A 104 -18.82 7.43 3.67
C LYS A 104 -18.03 6.40 4.48
N ARG A 105 -17.00 6.83 5.23
CA ARG A 105 -16.17 5.93 6.06
C ARG A 105 -16.98 5.26 7.18
N ILE A 106 -18.03 5.90 7.71
CA ILE A 106 -18.97 5.25 8.65
C ILE A 106 -19.78 4.18 7.94
N THR A 107 -20.37 4.48 6.78
CA THR A 107 -21.17 3.53 6.00
C THR A 107 -20.34 2.32 5.57
N GLU A 108 -19.11 2.53 5.14
CA GLU A 108 -18.19 1.45 4.71
C GLU A 108 -17.82 0.47 5.84
N ARG A 109 -18.01 0.84 7.11
CA ARG A 109 -17.88 -0.12 8.23
C ARG A 109 -19.00 -1.15 8.26
N TYR A 110 -20.17 -0.81 7.73
CA TYR A 110 -21.36 -1.68 7.71
C TYR A 110 -21.57 -2.32 6.34
N LEU A 111 -21.33 -1.58 5.27
CA LEU A 111 -21.43 -2.04 3.89
C LEU A 111 -20.13 -1.70 3.14
N PRO A 112 -19.08 -2.54 3.27
CA PRO A 112 -17.80 -2.27 2.65
C PRO A 112 -17.92 -2.31 1.12
N PHE A 113 -17.28 -1.34 0.47
CA PHE A 113 -17.08 -1.36 -0.97
C PHE A 113 -16.35 -2.64 -1.40
N GLN A 114 -16.83 -3.28 -2.47
CA GLN A 114 -16.20 -4.46 -3.06
C GLN A 114 -15.47 -4.09 -4.34
N PRO A 115 -14.13 -4.10 -4.35
CA PRO A 115 -13.33 -3.87 -5.55
C PRO A 115 -13.50 -5.00 -6.57
N PRO A 116 -13.16 -4.78 -7.84
CA PRO A 116 -13.14 -5.83 -8.85
C PRO A 116 -12.23 -6.98 -8.46
N LYS A 117 -12.62 -8.22 -8.80
CA LYS A 117 -11.82 -9.43 -8.51
C LYS A 117 -10.44 -9.43 -9.16
N SER A 118 -10.22 -8.62 -10.21
CA SER A 118 -8.91 -8.42 -10.84
C SER A 118 -7.94 -7.64 -9.95
N THR A 119 -8.41 -6.94 -8.92
CA THR A 119 -7.53 -6.08 -8.11
C THR A 119 -6.89 -6.84 -6.94
N LEU A 120 -5.69 -6.43 -6.55
CA LEU A 120 -5.09 -6.87 -5.30
C LEU A 120 -5.91 -6.38 -4.09
N GLN A 121 -6.57 -5.22 -4.21
CA GLN A 121 -7.45 -4.69 -3.16
C GLN A 121 -8.59 -5.65 -2.81
N TYR A 122 -9.19 -6.31 -3.82
CA TYR A 122 -10.21 -7.32 -3.58
C TYR A 122 -9.65 -8.46 -2.72
N LEU A 123 -8.49 -9.03 -3.09
CA LEU A 123 -7.86 -10.10 -2.34
C LEU A 123 -7.57 -9.68 -0.89
N LEU A 124 -6.97 -8.50 -0.70
CA LEU A 124 -6.65 -7.99 0.63
C LEU A 124 -7.91 -7.72 1.46
N ASN A 125 -9.03 -7.33 0.85
CA ASN A 125 -10.30 -7.14 1.57
C ASN A 125 -10.90 -8.44 2.09
N GLN A 126 -10.73 -9.54 1.35
CA GLN A 126 -11.24 -10.83 1.79
C GLN A 126 -10.34 -11.44 2.84
N VAL A 127 -9.02 -11.39 2.62
CA VAL A 127 -8.02 -12.07 3.45
C VAL A 127 -7.69 -11.28 4.74
N PHE A 128 -7.46 -9.97 4.61
CA PHE A 128 -7.07 -9.07 5.70
C PHE A 128 -8.18 -8.07 6.05
N TYR A 129 -9.38 -8.60 6.31
CA TYR A 129 -10.61 -7.81 6.46
C TYR A 129 -10.69 -6.99 7.76
N ARG A 130 -9.79 -7.18 8.75
CA ARG A 130 -9.85 -6.46 10.02
C ARG A 130 -8.86 -5.29 10.06
N PRO A 131 -9.21 -4.14 10.66
CA PRO A 131 -8.30 -3.00 10.77
C PRO A 131 -6.98 -3.31 11.48
N GLY A 132 -7.01 -4.20 12.49
CA GLY A 132 -5.83 -4.64 13.23
C GLY A 132 -4.98 -5.68 12.49
N ASP A 133 -5.35 -6.06 11.25
CA ASP A 133 -4.59 -7.07 10.51
C ASP A 133 -3.19 -6.59 10.15
N ALA A 134 -3.05 -5.32 9.80
CA ALA A 134 -1.76 -4.69 9.56
C ALA A 134 -0.80 -4.80 10.75
N ASP A 135 -1.33 -4.69 11.99
CA ASP A 135 -0.50 -4.62 13.18
C ASP A 135 0.11 -5.98 13.53
N TRP A 136 -0.65 -7.07 13.36
CA TRP A 136 -0.13 -8.41 13.64
C TRP A 136 0.72 -8.96 12.50
N VAL A 137 0.42 -8.61 11.25
CA VAL A 137 1.26 -8.95 10.09
C VAL A 137 2.64 -8.32 10.26
N ALA A 138 2.70 -7.05 10.66
CA ALA A 138 3.97 -6.36 10.96
C ALA A 138 4.73 -6.95 12.17
N ALA A 139 4.07 -7.76 13.00
CA ALA A 139 4.67 -8.39 14.17
C ALA A 139 5.25 -9.80 13.89
N ILE A 140 5.16 -10.30 12.65
CA ILE A 140 5.81 -11.54 12.24
C ILE A 140 7.33 -11.30 12.09
N PRO A 141 8.19 -12.17 12.65
CA PRO A 141 9.64 -12.04 12.48
C PRO A 141 10.09 -12.09 11.01
N GLN A 142 11.00 -11.20 10.61
CA GLN A 142 11.48 -11.10 9.23
C GLN A 142 11.98 -12.43 8.65
N HIS A 143 12.70 -13.24 9.44
CA HIS A 143 13.21 -14.53 8.98
C HIS A 143 12.10 -15.51 8.58
N GLN A 144 10.92 -15.42 9.21
CA GLN A 144 9.77 -16.26 8.87
C GLN A 144 9.09 -15.77 7.60
N PHE A 145 9.05 -14.46 7.35
CA PHE A 145 8.63 -13.93 6.05
C PHE A 145 9.59 -14.35 4.94
N ASP A 146 10.90 -14.27 5.17
CA ASP A 146 11.90 -14.69 4.19
C ASP A 146 11.78 -16.19 3.87
N GLU A 147 11.53 -17.03 4.87
CA GLU A 147 11.26 -18.45 4.67
C GLU A 147 9.93 -18.67 3.93
N LEU A 148 8.84 -18.01 4.35
CA LEU A 148 7.54 -18.10 3.66
C LEU A 148 7.64 -17.71 2.19
N PHE A 149 8.36 -16.62 1.89
CA PHE A 149 8.61 -16.14 0.54
C PHE A 149 9.33 -17.21 -0.29
N ARG A 150 10.39 -17.81 0.28
CA ARG A 150 11.18 -18.87 -0.37
C ARG A 150 10.36 -20.13 -0.61
N VAL A 151 9.68 -20.67 0.41
CA VAL A 151 8.90 -21.91 0.25
C VAL A 151 7.70 -21.69 -0.66
N SER A 152 7.13 -20.49 -0.71
CA SER A 152 6.04 -20.17 -1.64
C SER A 152 6.49 -19.97 -3.10
N GLN A 153 7.81 -20.00 -3.36
CA GLN A 153 8.40 -19.72 -4.68
C GLN A 153 7.94 -18.38 -5.27
N PHE A 154 7.84 -17.35 -4.43
CA PHE A 154 7.57 -16.00 -4.93
C PHE A 154 8.76 -15.45 -5.70
N GLU A 155 8.45 -14.76 -6.79
CA GLU A 155 9.40 -13.90 -7.50
C GLU A 155 9.36 -12.51 -6.86
N THR A 156 10.49 -11.80 -6.91
CA THR A 156 10.50 -10.40 -6.46
C THR A 156 9.80 -9.53 -7.50
N ILE A 157 9.23 -8.39 -7.11
CA ILE A 157 8.62 -7.44 -8.07
C ILE A 157 9.62 -6.90 -9.10
N TYR A 158 10.92 -7.06 -8.84
CA TYR A 158 12.02 -6.62 -9.68
C TYR A 158 12.47 -7.70 -10.69
N ASP A 159 12.16 -8.96 -10.40
CA ASP A 159 12.55 -10.11 -11.21
C ASP A 159 11.35 -10.73 -11.97
N ASP A 160 10.14 -10.20 -11.76
CA ASP A 160 8.94 -10.53 -12.53
C ASP A 160 9.18 -10.21 -14.02
N LYS A 161 9.26 -11.27 -14.82
CA LYS A 161 9.52 -11.18 -16.27
C LYS A 161 8.43 -10.46 -17.05
N THR A 162 7.21 -10.43 -16.52
CA THR A 162 6.12 -9.69 -17.17
C THR A 162 6.24 -8.19 -16.92
N GLY A 163 6.92 -7.79 -15.84
CA GLY A 163 7.01 -6.40 -15.38
C GLY A 163 5.67 -5.80 -14.96
N PHE A 164 4.60 -6.61 -14.87
CA PHE A 164 3.25 -6.14 -14.62
C PHE A 164 3.16 -5.45 -13.26
N GLY A 165 3.69 -6.10 -12.22
CA GLY A 165 3.66 -5.55 -10.85
C GLY A 165 4.36 -4.19 -10.74
N MET A 166 5.52 -4.02 -11.40
CA MET A 166 6.19 -2.72 -11.41
C MET A 166 5.42 -1.68 -12.22
N THR A 167 4.82 -2.07 -13.36
CA THR A 167 4.03 -1.16 -14.20
C THR A 167 2.84 -0.57 -13.41
N GLU A 168 2.14 -1.41 -12.65
CA GLU A 168 1.07 -1.00 -11.75
C GLU A 168 1.54 -0.04 -10.64
N ILE A 169 2.75 -0.26 -10.09
CA ILE A 169 3.35 0.63 -9.09
C ILE A 169 3.66 2.00 -9.69
N LEU A 170 4.32 2.03 -10.85
CA LEU A 170 4.68 3.28 -11.55
C LEU A 170 3.42 4.05 -11.97
N TYR A 171 2.38 3.36 -12.44
CA TYR A 171 1.09 3.96 -12.77
C TYR A 171 0.40 4.55 -11.55
N GLY A 172 0.37 3.82 -10.42
CA GLY A 172 -0.17 4.33 -9.16
C GLY A 172 0.54 5.59 -8.66
N LEU A 173 1.87 5.66 -8.79
CA LEU A 173 2.66 6.84 -8.46
C LEU A 173 2.40 8.01 -9.44
N GLU A 174 2.34 7.73 -10.75
CA GLU A 174 2.02 8.73 -11.79
C GLU A 174 0.68 9.42 -11.49
N LEU A 175 -0.35 8.63 -11.16
CA LEU A 175 -1.66 9.15 -10.79
C LEU A 175 -1.60 10.05 -9.55
N LEU A 176 -0.82 9.69 -8.53
CA LEU A 176 -0.65 10.53 -7.35
C LEU A 176 -0.01 11.87 -7.71
N VAL A 177 1.08 11.84 -8.47
CA VAL A 177 1.84 13.03 -8.88
C VAL A 177 1.00 13.96 -9.76
N GLN A 178 0.26 13.41 -10.73
CA GLN A 178 -0.66 14.18 -11.56
C GLN A 178 -1.78 14.82 -10.73
N ARG A 179 -2.38 14.09 -9.79
CA ARG A 179 -3.48 14.59 -8.95
C ARG A 179 -3.02 15.70 -8.00
N ILE A 180 -1.85 15.59 -7.36
CA ILE A 180 -1.33 16.66 -6.50
C ILE A 180 -0.98 17.90 -7.33
N THR A 181 -0.46 17.71 -8.54
CA THR A 181 -0.10 18.82 -9.44
C THR A 181 -1.34 19.56 -9.90
N GLY A 182 -2.35 18.85 -10.40
CA GLY A 182 -3.63 19.45 -10.78
C GLY A 182 -4.27 20.21 -9.61
N ARG A 183 -4.21 19.65 -8.39
CA ARG A 183 -4.79 20.30 -7.21
C ARG A 183 -4.03 21.55 -6.78
N ALA A 184 -2.70 21.52 -6.82
CA ALA A 184 -1.87 22.68 -6.50
C ALA A 184 -2.13 23.86 -7.46
N MET A 185 -2.49 23.57 -8.71
CA MET A 185 -2.73 24.58 -9.75
C MET A 185 -4.12 25.20 -9.71
N GLU A 186 -5.05 24.67 -8.90
CA GLU A 186 -6.35 25.31 -8.71
C GLU A 186 -6.20 26.70 -8.06
N THR A 187 -6.94 27.70 -8.56
CA THR A 187 -6.82 29.10 -8.13
C THR A 187 -6.86 29.28 -6.62
N ASP A 188 -7.74 28.55 -5.93
CA ASP A 188 -7.92 28.66 -4.48
C ASP A 188 -6.76 28.10 -3.67
N VAL A 189 -5.99 27.15 -4.22
CA VAL A 189 -4.79 26.59 -3.60
C VAL A 189 -3.57 27.43 -4.00
N ASN A 190 -3.43 27.71 -5.30
CA ASN A 190 -2.31 28.43 -5.87
C ASN A 190 -2.11 29.82 -5.23
N LYS A 191 -3.21 30.55 -4.96
CA LYS A 191 -3.15 31.87 -4.31
C LYS A 191 -2.56 31.85 -2.90
N MET A 192 -2.48 30.70 -2.23
CA MET A 192 -1.94 30.57 -0.88
C MET A 192 -0.42 30.72 -0.83
N VAL A 193 0.28 30.52 -1.96
CA VAL A 193 1.73 30.72 -2.03
C VAL A 193 2.10 31.48 -3.31
N PRO A 194 1.92 32.83 -3.32
CA PRO A 194 2.09 33.66 -4.51
C PRO A 194 3.51 33.64 -5.11
N GLU A 195 4.52 33.25 -4.32
CA GLU A 195 5.92 33.18 -4.75
C GLU A 195 6.18 32.05 -5.76
N PHE A 196 5.31 31.05 -5.85
CA PHE A 196 5.44 29.87 -6.74
C PHE A 196 4.41 29.86 -7.89
N GLN A 197 4.06 31.03 -8.42
CA GLN A 197 3.10 31.11 -9.52
C GLN A 197 3.66 30.58 -10.84
N ASN A 198 2.79 30.00 -11.67
CA ASN A 198 3.11 29.47 -13.00
C ASN A 198 4.14 28.32 -12.99
N PHE A 199 5.14 28.38 -13.87
CA PHE A 199 6.13 27.30 -14.08
C PHE A 199 7.13 27.13 -12.95
N ASP A 200 7.15 28.03 -11.97
CA ASP A 200 8.04 27.95 -10.80
C ASP A 200 7.49 27.03 -9.70
N SER A 201 6.31 26.42 -9.91
CA SER A 201 5.72 25.50 -8.96
C SER A 201 6.53 24.20 -8.81
N PRO A 202 6.90 23.80 -7.58
CA PRO A 202 7.60 22.54 -7.34
C PRO A 202 6.76 21.32 -7.75
N PHE A 203 5.43 21.45 -7.80
CA PHE A 203 4.54 20.38 -8.27
C PHE A 203 4.64 20.14 -9.78
N ILE A 204 4.82 21.18 -10.58
CA ILE A 204 5.06 21.01 -12.03
C ILE A 204 6.43 20.38 -12.25
N ALA A 205 7.43 20.81 -11.48
CA ALA A 205 8.79 20.27 -11.58
C ALA A 205 8.84 18.79 -11.18
N ILE A 206 8.24 18.39 -10.04
CA ILE A 206 8.21 16.98 -9.63
C ILE A 206 7.46 16.11 -10.64
N MET A 207 6.37 16.62 -11.24
CA MET A 207 5.64 15.88 -12.26
C MET A 207 6.50 15.57 -13.48
N ARG A 208 7.24 16.56 -14.01
CA ARG A 208 8.14 16.34 -15.15
C ARG A 208 9.22 15.31 -14.83
N GLU A 209 9.92 15.48 -13.72
CA GLU A 209 10.98 14.57 -13.30
C GLU A 209 10.45 13.14 -13.07
N PHE A 210 9.24 13.03 -12.52
CA PHE A 210 8.60 11.74 -12.26
C PHE A 210 8.18 11.04 -13.55
N THR A 211 7.59 11.76 -14.51
CA THR A 211 7.23 11.21 -15.83
C THR A 211 8.48 10.71 -16.57
N GLU A 212 9.56 11.48 -16.56
CA GLU A 212 10.84 11.08 -17.18
C GLU A 212 11.44 9.83 -16.51
N LEU A 213 11.41 9.75 -15.18
CA LEU A 213 11.86 8.56 -14.43
C LEU A 213 10.99 7.34 -14.78
N ASN A 214 9.67 7.50 -14.80
CA ASN A 214 8.71 6.44 -15.10
C ASN A 214 8.97 5.85 -16.50
N ASP A 215 9.05 6.69 -17.52
CA ASP A 215 9.32 6.26 -18.89
C ASP A 215 10.63 5.49 -18.99
N ARG A 216 11.67 5.96 -18.30
CA ARG A 216 12.98 5.29 -18.26
C ARG A 216 12.90 3.90 -17.60
N ILE A 217 12.20 3.76 -16.48
CA ILE A 217 12.04 2.45 -15.81
C ILE A 217 11.20 1.50 -16.68
N LEU A 218 10.14 2.00 -17.32
CA LEU A 218 9.28 1.21 -18.20
C LEU A 218 10.03 0.67 -19.43
N GLN A 219 10.96 1.46 -19.98
CA GLN A 219 11.78 1.07 -21.15
C GLN A 219 13.02 0.25 -20.79
N SER A 220 13.45 0.27 -19.52
CA SER A 220 14.63 -0.46 -19.04
C SER A 220 14.36 -1.97 -18.96
N GLU A 221 15.40 -2.78 -19.18
CA GLU A 221 15.40 -4.21 -18.88
C GLU A 221 15.22 -4.46 -17.37
N TYR A 222 15.91 -3.65 -16.56
CA TYR A 222 15.80 -3.68 -15.10
C TYR A 222 14.76 -2.66 -14.63
N LYS A 223 13.74 -3.15 -13.92
CA LYS A 223 12.60 -2.35 -13.46
C LYS A 223 12.84 -1.60 -12.15
N PHE A 224 14.08 -1.19 -11.89
CA PHE A 224 14.51 -0.45 -10.70
C PHE A 224 15.67 0.48 -11.03
N ILE A 225 15.96 1.39 -10.10
CA ILE A 225 17.08 2.34 -10.14
C ILE A 225 17.95 2.20 -8.89
N SER A 226 19.14 2.79 -8.87
CA SER A 226 19.96 2.87 -7.65
C SER A 226 19.68 4.14 -6.86
N SER A 227 20.12 4.19 -5.60
CA SER A 227 19.99 5.39 -4.76
C SER A 227 20.86 6.55 -5.26
N ASP A 228 21.86 6.24 -6.10
CA ASP A 228 22.73 7.20 -6.73
C ASP A 228 22.14 7.89 -7.97
N ASP A 229 21.02 7.38 -8.48
CA ASP A 229 20.32 7.92 -9.64
C ASP A 229 19.98 9.41 -9.47
N LEU A 230 20.32 10.21 -10.48
CA LEU A 230 20.19 11.67 -10.43
C LEU A 230 18.73 12.10 -10.37
N SER A 231 17.86 11.48 -11.17
CA SER A 231 16.42 11.79 -11.18
C SER A 231 15.79 11.44 -9.83
N TYR A 232 16.18 10.32 -9.24
CA TYR A 232 15.72 9.97 -7.90
C TYR A 232 16.10 11.01 -6.85
N LYS A 233 17.38 11.41 -6.81
CA LYS A 233 17.85 12.48 -5.89
C LYS A 233 17.10 13.79 -6.14
N GLN A 234 16.85 14.14 -7.40
CA GLN A 234 16.11 15.34 -7.77
C GLN A 234 14.64 15.26 -7.31
N ILE A 235 13.96 14.13 -7.51
CA ILE A 235 12.59 13.90 -7.01
C ILE A 235 12.54 14.07 -5.49
N LEU A 236 13.53 13.58 -4.74
CA LEU A 236 13.57 13.76 -3.29
C LEU A 236 13.72 15.24 -2.87
N VAL A 237 14.46 16.04 -3.63
CA VAL A 237 14.57 17.49 -3.40
C VAL A 237 13.24 18.18 -3.72
N LEU A 238 12.65 17.89 -4.87
CA LEU A 238 11.37 18.45 -5.31
C LEU A 238 10.21 18.04 -4.39
N HIS A 239 10.24 16.82 -3.86
CA HIS A 239 9.29 16.33 -2.86
C HIS A 239 9.31 17.19 -1.59
N LYS A 240 10.49 17.49 -1.05
CA LYS A 240 10.64 18.39 0.11
C LYS A 240 10.16 19.82 -0.20
N GLN A 241 10.36 20.30 -1.43
CA GLN A 241 9.85 21.60 -1.85
C GLN A 241 8.32 21.60 -1.93
N CYS A 242 7.70 20.50 -2.38
CA CYS A 242 6.25 20.34 -2.36
C CYS A 242 5.71 20.28 -0.92
N GLU A 243 6.39 19.59 0.00
CA GLU A 243 6.04 19.62 1.44
C GLU A 243 6.11 21.06 1.99
N SER A 244 7.21 21.77 1.70
CA SER A 244 7.41 23.15 2.14
C SER A 244 6.33 24.09 1.59
N TYR A 245 5.91 23.89 0.32
CA TYR A 245 4.79 24.64 -0.25
C TYR A 245 3.51 24.44 0.56
N ILE A 246 3.19 23.20 0.97
CA ILE A 246 1.97 22.92 1.74
C ILE A 246 2.02 23.57 3.11
N GLU A 247 3.17 23.52 3.80
CA GLU A 247 3.32 24.23 5.09
C GLU A 247 3.13 25.73 4.92
N THR A 248 3.80 26.36 3.94
CA THR A 248 3.65 27.79 3.67
C THR A 248 2.21 28.15 3.31
N ALA A 249 1.49 27.30 2.56
CA ALA A 249 0.09 27.52 2.23
C ALA A 249 -0.81 27.52 3.47
N LEU A 250 -0.53 26.63 4.43
CA LEU A 250 -1.24 26.57 5.72
C LEU A 250 -0.89 27.77 6.61
N ASP A 251 0.37 28.18 6.68
CA ASP A 251 0.81 29.35 7.46
C ASP A 251 0.17 30.65 6.94
N ASN A 252 0.03 30.75 5.61
CA ASN A 252 -0.61 31.88 4.95
C ASN A 252 -2.14 31.91 5.09
N SER A 253 -2.75 30.91 5.75
CA SER A 253 -4.21 30.86 5.99
C SER A 253 -4.75 32.11 6.70
N HIS A 254 -4.00 32.65 7.65
CA HIS A 254 -4.36 33.90 8.36
C HIS A 254 -4.42 35.13 7.44
N ARG A 255 -3.61 35.15 6.38
CA ARG A 255 -3.48 36.28 5.47
C ARG A 255 -4.51 36.26 4.34
N PHE A 256 -4.76 35.08 3.76
CA PHE A 256 -5.63 34.94 2.60
C PHE A 256 -7.02 34.38 2.94
N GLY A 257 -7.21 33.93 4.18
CA GLY A 257 -8.35 33.12 4.59
C GLY A 257 -8.29 31.72 3.98
N ILE A 258 -8.59 30.69 4.75
CA ILE A 258 -8.64 29.31 4.24
C ILE A 258 -10.08 28.81 4.24
N SER A 259 -10.54 28.31 3.09
CA SER A 259 -11.82 27.61 3.05
C SER A 259 -11.61 26.16 3.49
N ILE A 260 -12.66 25.55 4.05
CA ILE A 260 -12.70 24.11 4.35
C ILE A 260 -12.25 23.26 3.16
N LYS A 261 -12.63 23.66 1.93
CA LYS A 261 -12.24 23.00 0.68
C LYS A 261 -10.73 23.11 0.42
N VAL A 262 -10.13 24.27 0.62
CA VAL A 262 -8.66 24.44 0.46
C VAL A 262 -7.93 23.64 1.52
N ASN A 263 -8.37 23.70 2.78
CA ASN A 263 -7.75 22.94 3.86
C ASN A 263 -7.76 21.42 3.59
N GLN A 264 -8.90 20.87 3.17
CA GLN A 264 -8.99 19.46 2.75
C GLN A 264 -8.05 19.12 1.59
N SER A 265 -7.84 20.07 0.67
CA SER A 265 -6.90 19.90 -0.45
C SER A 265 -5.48 19.73 0.05
N LEU A 266 -5.04 20.63 0.92
CA LEU A 266 -3.69 20.64 1.46
C LEU A 266 -3.44 19.38 2.30
N LEU A 267 -4.41 18.98 3.13
CA LEU A 267 -4.37 17.72 3.87
C LEU A 267 -4.23 16.50 2.95
N ARG A 268 -5.02 16.45 1.88
CA ARG A 268 -4.94 15.36 0.91
C ARG A 268 -3.62 15.36 0.16
N MET A 269 -3.15 16.52 -0.31
CA MET A 269 -1.87 16.65 -0.98
C MET A 269 -0.73 16.16 -0.09
N ARG A 270 -0.77 16.47 1.22
CA ARG A 270 0.20 15.95 2.19
C ARG A 270 0.15 14.42 2.28
N GLN A 271 -1.05 13.82 2.39
CA GLN A 271 -1.19 12.35 2.39
C GLN A 271 -0.67 11.70 1.11
N GLN A 272 -0.92 12.34 -0.04
CA GLN A 272 -0.46 11.86 -1.34
C GLN A 272 1.07 11.98 -1.46
N LEU A 273 1.68 13.06 -0.97
CA LEU A 273 3.14 13.22 -0.91
C LEU A 273 3.79 12.18 0.02
N GLU A 274 3.23 11.94 1.21
CA GLU A 274 3.70 10.86 2.10
C GLU A 274 3.70 9.52 1.36
N ARG A 275 2.60 9.22 0.66
CA ARG A 275 2.43 7.99 -0.13
C ARG A 275 3.43 7.88 -1.28
N ILE A 276 3.66 8.98 -2.01
CA ILE A 276 4.64 9.04 -3.10
C ILE A 276 6.03 8.69 -2.55
N ARG A 277 6.45 9.32 -1.45
CA ARG A 277 7.77 9.06 -0.86
C ARG A 277 7.94 7.62 -0.38
N GLU A 278 6.93 7.07 0.29
CA GLU A 278 6.95 5.70 0.77
C GLU A 278 7.07 4.71 -0.40
N ILE A 279 6.23 4.85 -1.43
CA ILE A 279 6.23 3.93 -2.57
C ILE A 279 7.45 4.11 -3.48
N LEU A 280 7.93 5.33 -3.67
CA LEU A 280 9.15 5.63 -4.44
C LEU A 280 10.37 4.89 -3.88
N SER A 281 10.44 4.67 -2.56
CA SER A 281 11.55 3.94 -1.93
C SER A 281 11.68 2.48 -2.40
N PHE A 282 10.59 1.88 -2.88
CA PHE A 282 10.59 0.54 -3.46
C PHE A 282 11.04 0.52 -4.92
N LEU A 283 11.23 1.67 -5.59
CA LEU A 283 11.83 1.69 -6.94
C LEU A 283 13.37 1.58 -6.89
N VAL A 284 13.96 1.70 -5.70
CA VAL A 284 15.40 1.78 -5.50
C VAL A 284 15.96 0.42 -5.09
N ILE A 285 17.01 -0.05 -5.76
CA ILE A 285 17.80 -1.23 -5.39
C ILE A 285 19.29 -0.92 -5.63
N ASP A 286 20.07 -0.93 -4.55
CA ASP A 286 21.53 -0.82 -4.54
C ASP A 286 22.20 -2.20 -4.51
N HIS A 287 21.56 -3.19 -3.85
CA HIS A 287 22.10 -4.54 -3.72
C HIS A 287 21.05 -5.61 -4.03
N ALA A 288 21.43 -6.62 -4.82
CA ALA A 288 20.47 -7.62 -5.31
C ALA A 288 19.81 -8.46 -4.19
N ASP A 289 20.47 -8.61 -3.04
CA ASP A 289 19.96 -9.35 -1.88
C ASP A 289 18.82 -8.63 -1.15
N GLU A 290 18.66 -7.31 -1.35
CA GLU A 290 17.59 -6.53 -0.74
C GLU A 290 16.24 -6.68 -1.48
N LYS A 291 16.25 -7.12 -2.74
CA LYS A 291 15.06 -7.25 -3.60
C LYS A 291 13.93 -8.01 -2.92
N ARG A 292 14.26 -9.14 -2.27
CA ARG A 292 13.29 -9.95 -1.52
C ARG A 292 12.73 -9.19 -0.33
N GLN A 293 13.61 -8.58 0.48
CA GLN A 293 13.19 -7.84 1.66
C GLN A 293 12.28 -6.67 1.29
N LYS A 294 12.61 -5.92 0.23
CA LYS A 294 11.77 -4.84 -0.28
C LYS A 294 10.44 -5.31 -0.87
N THR A 295 10.42 -6.46 -1.53
CA THR A 295 9.16 -7.07 -2.01
C THR A 295 8.23 -7.43 -0.84
N ILE A 296 8.79 -8.05 0.20
CA ILE A 296 8.04 -8.38 1.43
C ILE A 296 7.53 -7.10 2.09
N ALA A 297 8.41 -6.11 2.26
CA ALA A 297 8.07 -4.83 2.86
C ALA A 297 6.94 -4.12 2.08
N LEU A 298 7.02 -4.08 0.74
CA LEU A 298 5.94 -3.55 -0.10
C LEU A 298 4.62 -4.29 0.15
N GLY A 299 4.63 -5.63 0.18
CA GLY A 299 3.45 -6.43 0.49
C GLY A 299 2.84 -6.05 1.84
N THR A 300 3.66 -5.90 2.88
CA THR A 300 3.20 -5.47 4.21
C THR A 300 2.68 -4.03 4.23
N THR A 301 3.30 -3.12 3.48
CA THR A 301 2.85 -1.73 3.30
C THR A 301 1.47 -1.68 2.64
N LEU A 302 1.25 -2.46 1.57
CA LEU A 302 -0.04 -2.54 0.88
C LEU A 302 -1.16 -3.13 1.76
N ILE A 303 -0.85 -4.16 2.56
CA ILE A 303 -1.75 -4.66 3.61
C ILE A 303 -2.08 -3.54 4.60
N GLY A 304 -1.07 -2.78 5.03
CA GLY A 304 -1.20 -1.62 5.90
C GLY A 304 -2.19 -0.58 5.36
N TYR A 305 -2.05 -0.19 4.09
CA TYR A 305 -2.97 0.73 3.43
C TYR A 305 -4.39 0.18 3.41
N ASN A 306 -4.56 -1.09 3.05
CA ASN A 306 -5.88 -1.70 2.94
C ASN A 306 -6.59 -1.81 4.29
N SER A 307 -5.93 -2.33 5.33
CA SER A 307 -6.55 -2.51 6.64
C SER A 307 -6.88 -1.18 7.32
N ARG A 308 -6.09 -0.12 7.09
CA ARG A 308 -6.27 1.19 7.75
C ARG A 308 -7.17 2.17 6.99
N LYS A 309 -7.72 1.79 5.82
CA LYS A 309 -8.48 2.70 4.94
C LYS A 309 -9.73 3.33 5.58
N SER A 310 -10.38 2.62 6.50
CA SER A 310 -11.59 3.12 7.20
C SER A 310 -11.27 3.75 8.57
N ASN A 311 -10.00 4.10 8.83
CA ASN A 311 -9.59 4.72 10.09
C ASN A 311 -10.05 6.19 10.15
N ILE A 312 -11.19 6.41 10.81
CA ILE A 312 -11.80 7.72 11.03
C ILE A 312 -10.99 8.56 12.04
N ARG A 313 -10.33 7.93 13.02
CA ARG A 313 -9.59 8.67 14.06
C ARG A 313 -8.41 9.44 13.47
N LYS A 314 -7.70 8.84 12.51
CA LYS A 314 -6.62 9.52 11.78
C LYS A 314 -7.16 10.72 11.00
N LEU A 315 -8.28 10.54 10.29
CA LEU A 315 -8.94 11.61 9.53
C LEU A 315 -9.34 12.78 10.44
N VAL A 316 -10.03 12.50 11.55
CA VAL A 316 -10.49 13.54 12.50
C VAL A 316 -9.30 14.24 13.13
N GLY A 317 -8.27 13.52 13.59
CA GLY A 317 -7.07 14.12 14.20
C GLY A 317 -6.33 15.09 13.26
N GLN A 318 -6.18 14.72 11.99
CA GLN A 318 -5.56 15.55 10.96
C GLN A 318 -6.39 16.82 10.65
N SER A 319 -7.72 16.74 10.74
CA SER A 319 -8.61 17.89 10.50
C SER A 319 -8.80 18.79 11.73
N THR A 320 -8.88 18.24 12.95
CA THR A 320 -9.13 19.01 14.18
C THR A 320 -7.98 19.91 14.60
N GLN A 321 -6.73 19.57 14.28
CA GLN A 321 -5.59 20.46 14.52
C GLN A 321 -5.67 21.74 13.66
N LEU A 322 -6.49 21.76 12.60
CA LEU A 322 -6.57 22.86 11.64
C LEU A 322 -7.90 23.62 11.69
N LEU A 323 -9.00 23.00 12.15
CA LEU A 323 -10.23 23.73 12.48
C LEU A 323 -10.03 24.72 13.64
N ALA A 324 -9.01 24.53 14.48
CA ALA A 324 -8.64 25.48 15.52
C ALA A 324 -8.16 26.83 14.96
N TYR A 325 -7.77 26.89 13.67
CA TYR A 325 -7.43 28.13 12.98
C TYR A 325 -8.65 28.83 12.35
N GLU A 326 -9.84 28.21 12.40
CA GLU A 326 -11.10 28.78 11.88
C GLU A 326 -11.94 29.47 12.96
N ILE A 327 -11.47 29.57 14.23
CA ILE A 327 -12.15 30.26 15.33
C ILE A 327 -11.39 31.53 15.75
#